data_AF-A0A6A4IGK0-F1
#
_entry.id   AF-A0A6A4IGK0-F1
#
_cell.length_a   1.000
_cell.length_b   1.000
_cell.length_c   1.000
_cell.angle_alpha   90.00
_cell.angle_beta   90.00
_cell.angle_gamma   90.00
#
_symmetry.space_group_name_H-M   'P 1'
#
loop_
_entity.id
_entity.type
_entity.pdbx_description
1 polymer ?
#
loop_
_entity_poly.entity_id
_entity_poly.type
_entity_poly.pdbx_seq_one_letter_code
_entity_poly.pdbx_strand_id
1 'polypeptide(L)' 'MPSSHASIDELSSESSYDSDEEYYLAQKEWEESIQQLEQIVSIVLLPYLGKWLGRRWSYWAYARYLRLGLGKAFIFEK' A
#
# COMPACT_ATOMS: atom_id res chain seq x y z
N MET A 1 -18.04 30.95 -44.90
CA MET A 1 -18.00 30.79 -43.44
C MET A 1 -19.34 30.24 -42.98
N PRO A 2 -19.39 29.04 -42.39
CA PRO A 2 -20.48 28.66 -41.51
C PRO A 2 -19.99 28.23 -40.11
N SER A 3 -20.67 28.78 -39.11
CA SER A 3 -20.80 28.47 -37.68
C SER A 3 -19.84 27.51 -36.99
N SER A 4 -18.94 28.11 -36.20
CA SER A 4 -18.39 27.53 -34.97
C SER A 4 -19.45 27.57 -33.85
N HIS A 5 -20.33 26.56 -33.83
CA HIS A 5 -21.11 26.21 -32.64
C HIS A 5 -21.02 24.70 -32.46
N ALA A 6 -19.78 24.18 -32.35
CA ALA A 6 -19.57 22.89 -31.71
C ALA A 6 -19.95 23.10 -30.24
N SER A 7 -21.15 22.62 -29.90
CA SER A 7 -21.73 22.68 -28.58
C SER A 7 -20.72 22.17 -27.56
N ILE A 8 -20.42 23.02 -26.59
CA ILE A 8 -19.56 22.74 -25.43
C ILE A 8 -19.99 21.44 -24.70
N ASP A 9 -21.26 21.08 -24.87
CA ASP A 9 -21.93 19.86 -24.39
C ASP A 9 -21.43 18.56 -25.08
N GLU A 10 -21.00 18.64 -26.35
CA GLU A 10 -20.47 17.50 -27.11
C GLU A 10 -19.01 17.22 -26.73
N LEU A 11 -18.20 18.28 -26.53
CA LEU A 11 -16.85 18.20 -25.95
C LEU A 11 -16.87 17.69 -24.49
N SER A 12 -17.86 18.09 -23.69
CA SER A 12 -18.00 17.61 -22.30
C SER A 12 -18.45 16.15 -22.24
N SER A 13 -19.20 15.67 -23.23
CA SER A 13 -19.63 14.28 -23.32
C SER A 13 -18.48 13.38 -23.79
N GLU A 14 -17.74 13.74 -24.84
CA GLU A 14 -16.52 13.03 -25.25
C GLU A 14 -15.45 13.02 -24.15
N SER A 15 -15.28 14.14 -23.42
CA SER A 15 -14.40 14.22 -22.25
C SER A 15 -14.82 13.30 -21.10
N SER A 16 -16.12 13.07 -20.89
CA SER A 16 -16.60 12.19 -19.81
C SER A 16 -16.42 10.71 -20.12
N TYR A 17 -16.58 10.30 -21.39
CA TYR A 17 -16.34 8.92 -21.82
C TYR A 17 -14.84 8.60 -21.90
N ASP A 18 -14.00 9.57 -22.30
CA ASP A 18 -12.53 9.46 -22.31
C ASP A 18 -11.96 9.42 -20.88
N SER A 19 -12.55 10.16 -19.93
CA SER A 19 -12.09 10.20 -18.54
C SER A 19 -12.29 8.87 -17.81
N ASP A 20 -13.35 8.10 -18.11
CA ASP A 20 -13.55 6.79 -17.51
C ASP A 20 -12.53 5.78 -18.06
N GLU A 21 -12.29 5.77 -19.38
CA GLU A 21 -11.26 4.92 -20.00
C GLU A 21 -9.84 5.25 -19.51
N GLU A 22 -9.51 6.53 -19.38
CA GLU A 22 -8.23 7.01 -18.83
C GLU A 22 -8.07 6.59 -17.36
N TYR A 23 -9.14 6.64 -16.57
CA TYR A 23 -9.14 6.16 -15.18
C TYR A 23 -8.91 4.64 -15.11
N TYR A 24 -9.54 3.86 -15.98
CA TYR A 24 -9.30 2.42 -16.07
C TYR A 24 -7.87 2.09 -16.50
N LEU A 25 -7.28 2.84 -17.44
CA LEU A 25 -5.88 2.70 -17.83
C LEU A 25 -4.94 3.04 -16.66
N ALA A 26 -5.15 4.17 -16.00
CA ALA A 26 -4.35 4.61 -14.87
C ALA A 26 -4.42 3.62 -13.69
N GLN A 27 -5.60 3.04 -13.43
CA GLN A 27 -5.76 2.00 -12.41
C GLN A 27 -4.98 0.73 -12.76
N LYS A 28 -4.98 0.34 -14.05
CA LYS A 28 -4.22 -0.81 -14.52
C LYS A 28 -2.71 -0.58 -14.40
N GLU A 29 -2.22 0.59 -14.82
CA GLU A 29 -0.82 0.99 -14.66
C GLU A 29 -0.42 1.06 -13.18
N TRP A 30 -1.32 1.54 -12.32
CA TRP A 30 -1.10 1.57 -10.87
C TRP A 30 -0.96 0.15 -10.30
N GLU A 31 -1.83 -0.78 -10.67
CA GLU A 31 -1.77 -2.18 -10.22
C GLU A 31 -0.44 -2.85 -10.65
N GLU A 32 -0.01 -2.63 -11.89
CA GLU A 32 1.27 -3.11 -12.40
C GLU A 32 2.46 -2.52 -11.62
N SER A 33 2.40 -1.22 -11.29
CA SER A 33 3.43 -0.55 -10.48
C SER A 33 3.48 -1.06 -9.02
N ILE A 34 2.32 -1.42 -8.45
CA ILE A 34 2.21 -1.94 -7.07
C ILE A 34 2.79 -3.34 -6.96
N GLN A 35 2.49 -4.24 -7.91
CA GLN A 35 3.10 -5.58 -7.92
C GLN A 35 4.62 -5.52 -7.99
N GLN A 36 5.16 -4.56 -8.73
CA GLN A 36 6.60 -4.38 -8.85
C GLN A 36 7.22 -3.82 -7.55
N LEU A 37 6.52 -2.89 -6.89
CA LEU A 37 6.91 -2.37 -5.58
C LEU A 37 6.89 -3.47 -4.52
N GLU A 38 5.97 -4.43 -4.56
CA GLU A 38 5.92 -5.53 -3.60
C GLU A 38 7.25 -6.31 -3.54
N GLN A 39 7.86 -6.57 -4.70
CA GLN A 39 9.11 -7.31 -4.78
C GLN A 39 10.27 -6.54 -4.14
N ILE A 40 10.37 -5.24 -4.43
CA ILE A 40 11.40 -4.34 -3.86
C ILE A 40 11.15 -4.09 -2.37
N VAL A 41 9.88 -3.94 -1.99
CA VAL A 41 9.49 -3.80 -0.60
C VAL A 41 9.85 -5.07 0.14
N SER A 42 9.61 -6.28 -0.37
CA SER A 42 9.99 -7.50 0.35
C SER A 42 11.51 -7.60 0.59
N ILE A 43 12.34 -7.28 -0.42
CA ILE A 43 13.80 -7.41 -0.31
C ILE A 43 14.43 -6.32 0.56
N VAL A 44 13.80 -5.15 0.70
CA VAL A 44 14.27 -4.06 1.57
C VAL A 44 13.58 -4.12 2.94
N LEU A 45 12.26 -4.24 2.98
CA LEU A 45 11.48 -4.24 4.20
C LEU A 45 11.84 -5.44 5.08
N LEU A 46 11.94 -6.67 4.56
CA LEU A 46 12.28 -7.84 5.38
C LEU A 46 13.62 -7.71 6.13
N PRO A 47 14.76 -7.38 5.51
CA PRO A 47 16.02 -7.25 6.24
C PRO A 47 16.02 -6.06 7.22
N TYR A 48 15.35 -4.95 6.88
CA TYR A 48 15.30 -3.79 7.77
C TYR A 48 14.37 -4.00 8.96
N LEU A 49 13.15 -4.51 8.74
CA LEU A 49 12.23 -4.91 9.81
C LEU A 49 12.85 -6.01 10.66
N GLY A 50 13.52 -7.00 10.05
CA GLY A 50 14.21 -8.08 10.76
C GLY A 50 15.32 -7.55 11.69
N LYS A 51 16.16 -6.62 11.24
CA LYS A 51 17.17 -5.97 12.09
C LYS A 51 16.55 -5.14 13.20
N TRP A 52 15.45 -4.44 12.91
CA TRP A 52 14.80 -3.56 13.86
C TRP A 52 14.03 -4.34 14.94
N LEU A 53 13.18 -5.31 14.54
CA LEU A 53 12.56 -6.27 15.45
C LEU A 53 13.62 -7.03 16.21
N GLY A 54 14.62 -7.62 15.55
CA GLY A 54 15.67 -8.40 16.22
C GLY A 54 16.36 -7.66 17.35
N ARG A 55 16.76 -6.40 17.16
CA ARG A 55 17.44 -5.63 18.23
C ARG A 55 16.49 -5.09 19.29
N ARG A 56 15.34 -4.54 18.90
CA ARG A 56 14.41 -3.89 19.85
C ARG A 56 13.50 -4.90 20.56
N TRP A 57 13.04 -5.93 19.86
CA TRP A 57 12.21 -6.98 20.45
C TRP A 57 13.00 -7.98 21.29
N SER A 58 14.29 -8.22 21.05
CA SER A 58 15.03 -9.17 21.89
C SER A 58 15.06 -8.74 23.36
N TYR A 59 15.34 -7.46 23.63
CA TYR A 59 15.32 -6.94 25.00
C TYR A 59 13.91 -6.91 25.59
N TRP A 60 12.90 -6.54 24.79
CA TRP A 60 11.52 -6.54 25.25
C TRP A 60 11.01 -7.95 25.56
N ALA A 61 11.21 -8.90 24.65
CA ALA A 61 10.80 -10.30 24.81
C ALA A 61 11.57 -10.97 25.95
N TYR A 62 12.87 -10.71 26.10
CA TYR A 62 13.66 -11.23 27.23
C TYR A 62 13.22 -10.62 28.57
N ALA A 63 12.99 -9.31 28.64
CA ALA A 63 12.47 -8.67 29.84
C ALA A 63 11.06 -9.17 30.18
N ARG A 64 10.19 -9.37 29.17
CA ARG A 64 8.84 -9.95 29.31
C ARG A 64 8.91 -11.40 29.79
N TYR A 65 9.83 -12.19 29.24
CA TYR A 65 10.11 -13.58 29.63
C TYR A 65 10.57 -13.68 31.09
N LEU A 66 11.55 -12.85 31.50
CA LEU A 66 12.02 -12.80 32.88
C LEU A 66 10.92 -12.36 33.85
N ARG A 67 10.03 -11.47 33.42
CA ARG A 67 8.99 -10.89 34.27
C ARG A 67 7.75 -11.78 34.43
N LEU A 68 7.43 -12.63 33.44
CA LEU A 68 6.19 -13.43 33.42
C LEU A 68 6.42 -14.95 33.43
N GLY A 69 7.62 -15.43 33.09
CA GLY A 69 7.91 -16.87 32.94
C GLY A 69 7.20 -17.54 31.75
N LEU A 70 7.56 -18.80 31.45
CA LEU A 70 6.98 -19.65 30.38
C LEU A 70 5.55 -20.16 30.70
N GLY A 71 4.74 -19.35 31.38
CA GLY A 71 3.38 -19.72 31.79
C GLY A 71 2.29 -19.07 30.92
N LYS A 72 1.03 -19.47 31.12
CA LYS A 72 -0.15 -18.87 30.45
C LYS A 72 -0.24 -17.35 30.65
N ALA A 73 0.36 -16.81 31.72
CA ALA A 73 0.50 -15.37 31.98
C ALA A 73 1.35 -14.64 30.92
N PHE A 74 2.20 -15.33 30.15
CA PHE A 74 2.95 -14.73 29.05
C PHE A 74 2.06 -14.31 27.86
N ILE A 75 1.02 -15.10 27.56
CA ILE A 75 0.15 -14.92 26.38
C ILE A 75 -1.19 -14.25 26.77
N PHE A 76 -1.65 -14.39 28.01
CA PHE A 76 -2.97 -13.94 28.49
C PHE A 76 -2.93 -12.79 29.50
N GLU A 77 -1.80 -12.06 29.63
CA GLU A 77 -1.79 -10.83 30.41
C GLU A 77 -2.64 -9.77 29.67
N LYS A 78 -3.76 -9.40 30.31
CA LYS A 78 -4.86 -8.55 29.83
C LYS A 78 -4.42 -7.23 29.19
#